data_AF-A0A1C7GS56-F1
#
_entry.id   AF-A0A1C7GS56-F1
#
_cell.length_a   1.000
_cell.length_b   1.000
_cell.length_c   1.000
_cell.angle_alpha   90.00
_cell.angle_beta   90.00
_cell.angle_gamma   90.00
#
_symmetry.space_group_name_H-M   'P 1'
#
loop_
_entity.id
_entity.type
_entity.pdbx_description
1 polymer ?
#
loop_
_entity_poly.entity_id
_entity_poly.type
_entity_poly.pdbx_seq_one_letter_code
_entity_poly.pdbx_strand_id
1 'polypeptide(L)'
;MKNILKRALSFLLSAALLCALAAVPAGAAAGFSDVPNGAWYTAAVKDLTSRGIMSGKGGGRFEPNSPMTRAEFTTMLAKTALSEEELSEYKYRGNFSDVGGGHWANKYINWANDNGIVSGSGGKFNPSKMITRQDMAVMLVNYSRAMCIELPPTTSSVSFADSGKITRYARESVEACVRAGIIKGDNGYFRPTDTSRRCEAAQMFSAFLKLGRAPRFKVVRRRVGGVSVSGVSFDPMDFTPNVVMGGSRVNGGESVGSLIRRAGAEIAVNGAFFDMESYAPYGTIVKNRELVTTFNNYSPQKSAIIMDGSGRWSVENFFTYVTLTAVRYDGSEKTAKEVAVNRRPSRPTDGSRIIFTRAWGSRLGFAPKYAVKVDKEGFVTDIYHDTDVEIPESGYLIVQQADRQYQNEFISTMAVGSVIDKQVEYRGSSTQDIKYCVAVGPRLVKGGRAYGDSGTYAAEGLDHINNFSGDVRVCMGVKPDGDLVIVTAYASLPEMSKVMVGLGCDSAVNLDGGGSANLYAGGLYFTGPRERLLNNVLTFR
;
A
#
# COMPACT_ATOMS: atom_id res chain seq x y z
N MET A 1 -53.47 0.13 40.30
CA MET A 1 -53.93 0.57 38.95
C MET A 1 -52.93 1.41 38.14
N LYS A 2 -51.82 1.93 38.69
CA LYS A 2 -50.83 2.74 37.92
C LYS A 2 -49.76 1.95 37.13
N ASN A 3 -49.66 0.63 37.33
CA ASN A 3 -48.63 -0.20 36.68
C ASN A 3 -49.12 -1.03 35.49
N ILE A 4 -50.43 -1.03 35.19
CA ILE A 4 -51.00 -1.70 34.00
C ILE A 4 -51.09 -0.72 32.81
N LEU A 5 -51.23 0.59 33.04
CA LEU A 5 -51.21 1.60 31.96
C LEU A 5 -49.82 1.84 31.35
N LYS A 6 -48.72 1.61 32.08
CA LYS A 6 -47.36 1.84 31.54
C LYS A 6 -46.88 0.73 30.59
N ARG A 7 -47.42 -0.49 30.73
CA ARG A 7 -47.10 -1.62 29.84
C ARG A 7 -47.95 -1.66 28.57
N ALA A 8 -49.15 -1.06 28.58
CA ALA A 8 -49.98 -0.89 27.39
C ALA A 8 -49.50 0.24 26.45
N LEU A 9 -48.80 1.26 26.97
CA LEU A 9 -48.22 2.34 26.16
C LEU A 9 -46.90 1.95 25.45
N SER A 10 -46.23 0.89 25.91
CA SER A 10 -44.95 0.43 25.34
C SER A 10 -45.11 -0.63 24.24
N PHE A 11 -46.33 -1.10 23.97
CA PHE A 11 -46.62 -2.00 22.84
C PHE A 11 -47.32 -1.28 21.67
N LEU A 12 -47.88 -0.07 21.89
CA LEU A 12 -48.49 0.74 20.83
C LEU A 12 -47.53 1.75 20.18
N LEU A 13 -46.36 2.03 20.77
CA LEU A 13 -45.27 2.73 20.06
C LEU A 13 -44.42 1.81 19.18
N SER A 14 -44.47 0.50 19.42
CA SER A 14 -43.66 -0.52 18.72
C SER A 14 -44.34 -1.05 17.44
N ALA A 15 -45.64 -0.79 17.27
CA ALA A 15 -46.40 -1.13 16.07
C ALA A 15 -46.60 0.06 15.10
N ALA A 16 -46.36 1.30 15.54
CA ALA A 16 -46.40 2.50 14.69
C ALA A 16 -45.04 2.83 14.04
N LEU A 17 -43.94 2.21 14.49
CA LEU A 17 -42.61 2.38 13.90
C LEU A 17 -42.25 1.30 12.85
N LEU A 18 -43.21 0.45 12.47
CA LEU A 18 -43.04 -0.56 11.41
C LEU A 18 -43.73 -0.18 10.08
N CYS A 19 -44.34 1.00 9.96
CA CYS A 19 -45.04 1.45 8.74
C CYS A 19 -44.61 2.84 8.21
N ALA A 20 -43.35 3.21 8.44
CA ALA A 20 -42.72 4.32 7.75
C ALA A 20 -41.33 3.95 7.22
N LEU A 21 -41.24 2.80 6.54
CA LEU A 21 -40.45 2.79 5.31
C LEU A 21 -41.19 3.73 4.35
N ALA A 22 -40.86 5.03 4.43
CA ALA A 22 -40.87 5.81 3.21
C ALA A 22 -39.99 5.00 2.27
N ALA A 23 -40.61 4.34 1.29
CA ALA A 23 -39.91 3.84 0.14
C ALA A 23 -39.04 5.02 -0.31
N VAL A 24 -37.73 4.92 -0.11
CA VAL A 24 -36.81 5.67 -0.94
C VAL A 24 -37.31 5.34 -2.34
N PRO A 25 -37.73 6.31 -3.16
CA PRO A 25 -38.03 5.97 -4.53
C PRO A 25 -36.71 5.43 -5.05
N ALA A 26 -36.64 4.10 -5.21
CA ALA A 26 -35.79 3.49 -6.18
C ALA A 26 -36.24 4.19 -7.46
N GLY A 27 -35.50 5.24 -7.84
CA GLY A 27 -35.73 5.98 -9.05
C GLY A 27 -35.48 5.00 -10.18
N ALA A 28 -36.50 4.23 -10.50
CA ALA A 28 -36.60 3.50 -11.73
C ALA A 28 -36.21 4.50 -12.81
N ALA A 29 -35.24 4.11 -13.62
CA ALA A 29 -34.74 4.89 -14.75
C ALA A 29 -35.87 5.09 -15.77
N ALA A 30 -36.82 5.96 -15.47
CA ALA A 30 -37.60 6.64 -16.47
C ALA A 30 -36.59 7.46 -17.26
N GLY A 31 -36.39 7.08 -18.53
CA GLY A 31 -35.49 7.80 -19.42
C GLY A 31 -35.86 9.30 -19.46
N PHE A 32 -34.87 10.14 -19.73
CA PHE A 32 -35.12 11.57 -19.88
C PHE A 32 -35.94 11.83 -21.15
N SER A 33 -36.95 12.71 -21.06
CA SER A 33 -37.84 13.02 -22.19
C SER A 33 -37.12 13.66 -23.38
N ASP A 34 -35.97 14.29 -23.13
CA ASP A 34 -35.10 14.95 -24.10
C ASP A 34 -33.86 14.11 -24.48
N VAL A 35 -33.86 12.81 -24.17
CA VAL A 35 -32.84 11.85 -24.61
C VAL A 35 -33.51 10.76 -25.45
N PRO A 36 -33.68 10.97 -26.77
CA PRO A 36 -34.32 10.02 -27.65
C PRO A 36 -33.61 8.66 -27.66
N ASN A 37 -34.38 7.58 -27.79
CA ASN A 37 -33.79 6.28 -28.08
C ASN A 37 -33.05 6.33 -29.43
N GLY A 38 -31.80 5.85 -29.46
CA GLY A 38 -30.97 5.86 -30.66
C GLY A 38 -30.14 7.12 -30.91
N ALA A 39 -30.27 8.19 -30.11
CA ALA A 39 -29.32 9.30 -30.18
C ALA A 39 -27.90 8.81 -29.83
N TRP A 40 -26.88 9.35 -30.50
CA TRP A 40 -25.49 8.88 -30.38
C TRP A 40 -24.94 8.91 -28.95
N TYR A 41 -25.48 9.78 -28.09
CA TYR A 41 -25.11 9.91 -26.67
C TYR A 41 -26.00 9.10 -25.70
N THR A 42 -27.07 8.47 -26.18
CA THR A 42 -28.08 7.84 -25.29
C THR A 42 -27.49 6.76 -24.40
N ALA A 43 -26.59 5.91 -24.95
CA ALA A 43 -25.93 4.88 -24.17
C ALA A 43 -25.02 5.46 -23.09
N ALA A 44 -24.27 6.52 -23.41
CA ALA A 44 -23.37 7.19 -22.46
C ALA A 44 -24.16 7.86 -21.33
N VAL A 45 -25.26 8.56 -21.66
CA VAL A 45 -26.13 9.18 -20.65
C VAL A 45 -26.75 8.12 -19.73
N LYS A 46 -27.28 7.02 -20.27
CA LYS A 46 -27.85 5.93 -19.47
C LYS A 46 -26.82 5.32 -18.52
N ASP A 47 -25.63 4.98 -19.02
CA ASP A 47 -24.54 4.40 -18.21
C ASP A 47 -24.07 5.33 -17.08
N LEU A 48 -23.81 6.60 -17.39
CA LEU A 48 -23.33 7.55 -16.38
C LEU A 48 -24.40 7.94 -15.35
N THR A 49 -25.68 7.94 -15.74
CA THR A 49 -26.78 8.20 -14.80
C THR A 49 -27.09 6.99 -13.93
N SER A 50 -27.03 5.76 -14.47
CA SER A 50 -27.19 4.54 -13.65
C SER A 50 -26.07 4.37 -12.62
N ARG A 51 -24.88 4.89 -12.91
CA ARG A 51 -23.74 4.94 -11.96
C ARG A 51 -23.82 6.12 -10.96
N GLY A 52 -24.80 7.01 -11.08
CA GLY A 52 -24.92 8.20 -10.24
C GLY A 52 -23.88 9.30 -10.52
N ILE A 53 -23.07 9.15 -11.57
CA ILE A 53 -22.01 10.10 -11.97
C ILE A 53 -22.64 11.38 -12.54
N MET A 54 -23.70 11.24 -13.34
CA MET A 54 -24.48 12.36 -13.88
C MET A 54 -25.95 12.26 -13.44
N SER A 55 -26.63 13.40 -13.40
CA SER A 55 -28.06 13.50 -13.12
C SER A 55 -28.73 14.46 -14.09
N GLY A 56 -30.05 14.37 -14.22
CA GLY A 56 -30.86 15.36 -14.94
C GLY A 56 -30.86 16.73 -14.24
N LYS A 57 -31.40 17.73 -14.93
CA LYS A 57 -31.52 19.12 -14.44
C LYS A 57 -32.88 19.44 -13.83
N GLY A 58 -33.79 18.45 -13.78
CA GLY A 58 -35.16 18.60 -13.28
C GLY A 58 -36.20 18.44 -14.38
N GLY A 59 -37.47 18.33 -14.00
CA GLY A 59 -38.60 18.22 -14.95
C GLY A 59 -38.54 17.02 -15.91
N GLY A 60 -37.86 15.93 -15.51
CA GLY A 60 -37.66 14.75 -16.36
C GLY A 60 -36.66 14.94 -17.51
N ARG A 61 -35.83 15.99 -17.48
CA ARG A 61 -34.88 16.33 -18.56
C ARG A 61 -33.41 16.16 -18.17
N PHE A 62 -32.58 15.74 -19.13
CA PHE A 62 -31.13 15.67 -19.03
C PHE A 62 -30.43 16.96 -19.46
N GLU A 63 -31.03 17.66 -20.42
CA GLU A 63 -30.53 18.83 -21.13
C GLU A 63 -29.22 18.55 -21.90
N PRO A 64 -29.22 17.67 -22.91
CA PRO A 64 -28.01 17.21 -23.59
C PRO A 64 -27.21 18.33 -24.25
N ASN A 65 -27.91 19.34 -24.78
CA ASN A 65 -27.29 20.47 -25.49
C ASN A 65 -26.86 21.62 -24.59
N SER A 66 -27.21 21.60 -23.29
CA SER A 66 -26.75 22.63 -22.37
C SER A 66 -25.24 22.57 -22.21
N PRO A 67 -24.56 23.73 -22.12
CA PRO A 67 -23.11 23.76 -21.99
C PRO A 67 -22.69 23.21 -20.62
N MET A 68 -21.50 22.59 -20.57
CA MET A 68 -20.95 21.98 -19.37
C MET A 68 -19.93 22.91 -18.71
N THR A 69 -20.01 23.06 -17.40
CA THR A 69 -19.06 23.84 -16.61
C THR A 69 -17.85 23.00 -16.19
N ARG A 70 -16.74 23.67 -15.87
CA ARG A 70 -15.56 23.02 -15.27
C ARG A 70 -15.90 22.31 -13.96
N ALA A 71 -16.72 22.93 -13.09
CA ALA A 71 -17.14 22.32 -11.83
C ALA A 71 -17.93 21.03 -12.03
N GLU A 72 -18.86 21.00 -12.98
CA GLU A 72 -19.65 19.80 -13.27
C GLU A 72 -18.79 18.64 -13.78
N PHE A 73 -17.83 18.91 -14.67
CA PHE A 73 -16.93 17.86 -15.14
C PHE A 73 -16.02 17.34 -14.02
N THR A 74 -15.50 18.22 -13.15
CA THR A 74 -14.75 17.81 -11.95
C THR A 74 -15.59 16.93 -11.01
N THR A 75 -16.88 17.25 -10.84
CA THR A 75 -17.80 16.42 -10.05
C THR A 75 -17.97 15.02 -10.63
N MET A 76 -18.01 14.87 -11.97
CA MET A 76 -18.07 13.54 -12.59
C MET A 76 -16.84 12.69 -12.23
N LEU A 77 -15.65 13.27 -12.29
CA LEU A 77 -14.38 12.59 -11.93
C LEU A 77 -14.39 12.17 -10.46
N ALA A 78 -14.77 13.08 -9.56
CA ALA A 78 -14.79 12.82 -8.13
C ALA A 78 -15.80 11.75 -7.72
N LYS A 79 -17.03 11.79 -8.27
CA LYS A 79 -18.06 10.77 -8.02
C LYS A 79 -17.71 9.40 -8.56
N THR A 80 -16.80 9.32 -9.52
CA THR A 80 -16.30 8.05 -10.04
C THR A 80 -15.27 7.44 -9.11
N ALA A 81 -14.48 8.27 -8.42
CA ALA A 81 -13.42 7.82 -7.54
C ALA A 81 -13.89 7.54 -6.10
N LEU A 82 -14.87 8.30 -5.60
CA LEU A 82 -15.28 8.30 -4.20
C LEU A 82 -16.80 8.27 -4.03
N SER A 83 -17.24 7.60 -2.96
CA SER A 83 -18.60 7.68 -2.43
C SER A 83 -18.89 9.05 -1.81
N GLU A 84 -20.18 9.32 -1.60
CA GLU A 84 -20.65 10.57 -1.00
C GLU A 84 -20.16 10.74 0.46
N GLU A 85 -20.04 9.64 1.20
CA GLU A 85 -19.49 9.62 2.57
C GLU A 85 -18.03 10.04 2.57
N GLU A 86 -17.19 9.46 1.70
CA GLU A 86 -15.78 9.82 1.58
C GLU A 86 -15.58 11.27 1.12
N LEU A 87 -16.45 11.76 0.23
CA LEU A 87 -16.41 13.14 -0.23
C LEU A 87 -16.81 14.14 0.86
N SER A 88 -17.54 13.72 1.90
CA SER A 88 -17.93 14.59 3.02
C SER A 88 -16.74 15.04 3.89
N GLU A 89 -15.61 14.32 3.82
CA GLU A 89 -14.36 14.69 4.50
C GLU A 89 -13.68 15.91 3.87
N TYR A 90 -14.06 16.28 2.63
CA TYR A 90 -13.50 17.42 1.90
C TYR A 90 -14.26 18.70 2.23
N LYS A 91 -13.83 19.36 3.31
CA LYS A 91 -14.31 20.67 3.76
C LYS A 91 -13.64 21.82 3.01
N TYR A 92 -14.17 23.04 3.14
CA TYR A 92 -13.54 24.25 2.62
C TYR A 92 -12.14 24.46 3.21
N ARG A 93 -11.14 24.68 2.35
CA ARG A 93 -9.74 24.91 2.76
C ARG A 93 -9.15 26.24 2.29
N GLY A 94 -9.94 27.07 1.59
CA GLY A 94 -9.45 28.36 1.06
C GLY A 94 -8.47 28.27 -0.12
N ASN A 95 -8.35 27.11 -0.78
CA ASN A 95 -7.48 26.92 -1.95
C ASN A 95 -7.86 27.81 -3.14
N PHE A 96 -9.16 28.14 -3.27
CA PHE A 96 -9.68 28.96 -4.36
C PHE A 96 -10.63 30.03 -3.81
N SER A 97 -10.32 31.28 -4.12
CA SER A 97 -11.10 32.45 -3.66
C SER A 97 -12.53 32.49 -4.19
N ASP A 98 -12.80 31.81 -5.31
CA ASP A 98 -14.11 31.75 -5.98
C ASP A 98 -14.87 30.44 -5.71
N VAL A 99 -14.39 29.60 -4.77
CA VAL A 99 -15.05 28.36 -4.35
C VAL A 99 -15.22 28.36 -2.83
N GLY A 100 -16.21 29.13 -2.35
CA GLY A 100 -16.55 29.19 -0.92
C GLY A 100 -17.06 27.85 -0.36
N GLY A 101 -17.15 27.75 0.97
CA GLY A 101 -17.58 26.51 1.63
C GLY A 101 -19.03 26.10 1.40
N GLY A 102 -19.90 27.04 1.05
CA GLY A 102 -21.27 26.75 0.61
C GLY A 102 -21.41 26.39 -0.87
N HIS A 103 -20.32 26.44 -1.66
CA HIS A 103 -20.39 26.10 -3.08
C HIS A 103 -20.63 24.59 -3.24
N TRP A 104 -21.67 24.19 -3.97
CA TRP A 104 -22.07 22.79 -4.16
C TRP A 104 -20.93 21.89 -4.65
N ALA A 105 -20.02 22.44 -5.46
CA ALA A 105 -18.89 21.70 -6.01
C ALA A 105 -17.65 21.64 -5.10
N ASN A 106 -17.67 22.30 -3.94
CA ASN A 106 -16.48 22.54 -3.10
C ASN A 106 -15.69 21.26 -2.80
N LYS A 107 -16.38 20.23 -2.31
CA LYS A 107 -15.77 18.95 -1.95
C LYS A 107 -15.12 18.22 -3.13
N TYR A 108 -15.77 18.21 -4.29
CA TYR A 108 -15.25 17.55 -5.49
C TYR A 108 -14.03 18.29 -6.05
N ILE A 109 -14.06 19.63 -6.04
CA ILE A 109 -12.94 20.47 -6.48
C ILE A 109 -11.75 20.30 -5.55
N ASN A 110 -11.96 20.30 -4.23
CA ASN A 110 -10.88 20.11 -3.27
C ASN A 110 -10.26 18.72 -3.38
N TRP A 111 -11.06 17.65 -3.54
CA TRP A 111 -10.53 16.31 -3.80
C TRP A 111 -9.69 16.26 -5.08
N ALA A 112 -10.21 16.81 -6.17
CA ALA A 112 -9.52 16.79 -7.46
C ALA A 112 -8.23 17.63 -7.43
N ASN A 113 -8.22 18.73 -6.68
CA ASN A 113 -7.04 19.57 -6.49
C ASN A 113 -5.98 18.88 -5.61
N ASP A 114 -6.39 18.28 -4.48
CA ASP A 114 -5.50 17.53 -3.58
C ASP A 114 -4.80 16.37 -4.32
N ASN A 115 -5.38 15.86 -5.42
CA ASN A 115 -4.85 14.76 -6.22
C ASN A 115 -4.24 15.20 -7.57
N GLY A 116 -4.06 16.51 -7.81
CA GLY A 116 -3.43 17.03 -9.03
C GLY A 116 -4.23 16.80 -10.32
N ILE A 117 -5.52 16.47 -10.20
CA ILE A 117 -6.42 16.25 -11.34
C ILE A 117 -6.81 17.59 -11.97
N VAL A 118 -7.02 18.59 -11.12
CA VAL A 118 -7.36 19.95 -11.52
C VAL A 118 -6.43 20.96 -10.88
N SER A 119 -6.30 22.11 -11.53
CA SER A 119 -5.60 23.28 -11.02
C SER A 119 -6.42 24.55 -11.26
N GLY A 120 -6.07 25.60 -10.53
CA GLY A 120 -6.57 26.95 -10.76
C GLY A 120 -5.53 27.88 -11.38
N SER A 121 -5.93 29.12 -11.65
CA SER A 121 -5.06 30.19 -12.13
C SER A 121 -5.34 31.45 -11.32
N GLY A 122 -4.28 32.12 -10.83
CA GLY A 122 -4.41 33.34 -10.04
C GLY A 122 -5.27 33.19 -8.78
N GLY A 123 -5.20 32.04 -8.10
CA GLY A 123 -5.98 31.76 -6.89
C GLY A 123 -7.48 31.50 -7.13
N LYS A 124 -7.89 31.24 -8.37
CA LYS A 124 -9.28 30.95 -8.77
C LYS A 124 -9.39 29.63 -9.52
N PHE A 125 -10.46 28.87 -9.27
CA PHE A 125 -10.79 27.66 -10.01
C PHE A 125 -11.62 27.94 -11.28
N ASN A 126 -12.42 29.01 -11.24
CA ASN A 126 -13.43 29.39 -12.23
C ASN A 126 -14.52 28.31 -12.40
N PRO A 127 -15.29 27.97 -11.34
CA PRO A 127 -16.22 26.84 -11.36
C PRO A 127 -17.31 26.96 -12.43
N SER A 128 -17.79 28.17 -12.68
CA SER A 128 -18.84 28.47 -13.66
C SER A 128 -18.32 28.66 -15.08
N LYS A 129 -17.01 28.60 -15.32
CA LYS A 129 -16.46 28.70 -16.69
C LYS A 129 -16.82 27.43 -17.47
N MET A 130 -17.30 27.61 -18.69
CA MET A 130 -17.58 26.49 -19.60
C MET A 130 -16.30 25.73 -19.91
N ILE A 131 -16.35 24.40 -19.82
CA ILE A 131 -15.16 23.57 -20.03
C ILE A 131 -14.87 23.41 -21.53
N THR A 132 -13.61 23.61 -21.91
CA THR A 132 -13.15 23.43 -23.29
C THR A 132 -12.80 21.98 -23.57
N ARG A 133 -12.78 21.59 -24.85
CA ARG A 133 -12.37 20.24 -25.28
C ARG A 133 -10.95 19.90 -24.86
N GLN A 134 -10.01 20.84 -24.98
CA GLN A 134 -8.63 20.61 -24.55
C GLN A 134 -8.51 20.49 -23.01
N ASP A 135 -9.31 21.24 -22.24
CA ASP A 135 -9.29 21.14 -20.78
C ASP A 135 -9.84 19.80 -20.27
N MET A 136 -10.88 19.26 -20.92
CA MET A 136 -11.38 17.92 -20.60
C MET A 136 -10.29 16.86 -20.84
N ALA A 137 -9.54 16.95 -21.94
CA ALA A 137 -8.44 16.03 -22.22
C ALA A 137 -7.37 16.06 -21.11
N VAL A 138 -6.97 17.26 -20.69
CA VAL A 138 -6.02 17.44 -19.58
C VAL A 138 -6.54 16.84 -18.28
N MET A 139 -7.79 17.12 -17.91
CA MET A 139 -8.39 16.59 -16.68
C MET A 139 -8.51 15.07 -16.72
N LEU A 140 -8.83 14.46 -17.87
CA LEU A 140 -8.92 13.01 -18.03
C LEU A 140 -7.56 12.33 -17.92
N VAL A 141 -6.51 12.90 -18.51
CA VAL A 141 -5.15 12.33 -18.42
C VAL A 141 -4.58 12.51 -17.01
N ASN A 142 -4.84 13.63 -16.35
CA ASN A 142 -4.45 13.79 -14.96
C ASN A 142 -5.23 12.82 -14.04
N TYR A 143 -6.53 12.62 -14.29
CA TYR A 143 -7.34 11.63 -13.59
C TYR A 143 -6.82 10.21 -13.82
N SER A 144 -6.45 9.85 -15.06
CA SER A 144 -5.93 8.52 -15.37
C SER A 144 -4.61 8.26 -14.65
N ARG A 145 -3.70 9.26 -14.63
CA ARG A 145 -2.47 9.19 -13.82
C ARG A 145 -2.79 9.07 -12.33
N ALA A 146 -3.64 9.92 -11.78
CA ALA A 146 -3.98 9.88 -10.35
C ALA A 146 -4.54 8.52 -9.91
N MET A 147 -5.29 7.85 -10.78
CA MET A 147 -5.97 6.57 -10.51
C MET A 147 -5.27 5.34 -11.11
N CYS A 148 -4.04 5.48 -11.59
CA CYS A 148 -3.26 4.41 -12.26
C CYS A 148 -4.03 3.73 -13.42
N ILE A 149 -4.91 4.47 -14.12
CA ILE A 149 -5.65 3.98 -15.28
C ILE A 149 -4.77 4.11 -16.51
N GLU A 150 -4.49 2.99 -17.16
CA GLU A 150 -3.72 2.96 -18.40
C GLU A 150 -4.61 3.33 -19.59
N LEU A 151 -4.13 4.28 -20.40
CA LEU A 151 -4.77 4.62 -21.66
C LEU A 151 -4.17 3.78 -22.79
N PRO A 152 -4.98 3.17 -23.67
CA PRO A 152 -4.47 2.30 -24.72
C PRO A 152 -3.59 3.09 -25.71
N PRO A 153 -2.44 2.53 -26.14
CA PRO A 153 -1.48 3.24 -26.99
C PRO A 153 -1.92 3.42 -28.46
N THR A 154 -3.04 2.80 -28.87
CA THR A 154 -3.43 2.60 -30.27
C THR A 154 -4.52 3.55 -30.78
N THR A 155 -4.12 4.51 -31.63
CA THR A 155 -4.74 4.81 -32.94
C THR A 155 -3.67 5.45 -33.83
N SER A 156 -3.84 5.37 -35.14
CA SER A 156 -2.97 5.99 -36.17
C SER A 156 -2.65 7.45 -35.85
N SER A 157 -1.59 8.02 -36.43
CA SER A 157 -1.36 9.47 -36.33
C SER A 157 -2.59 10.23 -36.83
N VAL A 158 -3.34 10.84 -35.91
CA VAL A 158 -4.44 11.73 -36.25
C VAL A 158 -3.88 13.14 -36.20
N SER A 159 -3.61 13.71 -37.37
CA SER A 159 -3.30 15.13 -37.49
C SER A 159 -4.59 15.91 -37.68
N PHE A 160 -4.78 16.97 -36.88
CA PHE A 160 -5.88 17.92 -37.07
C PHE A 160 -5.38 19.19 -37.76
N ALA A 161 -6.21 19.77 -38.62
CA ALA A 161 -5.89 21.03 -39.32
C ALA A 161 -5.66 22.21 -38.35
N ASP A 162 -6.25 22.15 -37.15
CA ASP A 162 -6.14 23.15 -36.11
C ASP A 162 -5.23 22.73 -34.93
N SER A 163 -4.34 21.73 -35.13
CA SER A 163 -3.37 21.30 -34.13
C SER A 163 -2.54 22.46 -33.56
N GLY A 164 -2.24 23.48 -34.38
CA GLY A 164 -1.54 24.69 -33.95
C GLY A 164 -2.29 25.56 -32.93
N LYS A 165 -3.61 25.40 -32.81
CA LYS A 165 -4.45 26.10 -31.82
C LYS A 165 -4.50 25.38 -30.47
N ILE A 166 -4.00 24.14 -30.38
CA ILE A 166 -3.91 23.40 -29.12
C ILE A 166 -2.84 24.07 -28.25
N THR A 167 -3.26 24.53 -27.07
CA THR A 167 -2.34 25.21 -26.15
C THR A 167 -1.25 24.25 -25.68
N ARG A 168 -0.02 24.74 -25.48
CA ARG A 168 1.15 23.90 -25.13
C ARG A 168 0.88 22.94 -23.96
N TYR A 169 0.19 23.40 -22.91
CA TYR A 169 -0.11 22.59 -21.73
C TYR A 169 -1.02 21.38 -22.03
N ALA A 170 -1.82 21.44 -23.10
CA ALA A 170 -2.80 20.42 -23.43
C ALA A 170 -2.33 19.42 -24.48
N ARG A 171 -1.22 19.68 -25.19
CA ARG A 171 -0.80 18.89 -26.37
C ARG A 171 -0.65 17.40 -26.06
N GLU A 172 0.11 17.06 -25.02
CA GLU A 172 0.32 15.66 -24.62
C GLU A 172 -0.99 14.99 -24.21
N SER A 173 -1.88 15.72 -23.52
CA SER A 173 -3.14 15.15 -23.05
C SER A 173 -4.14 14.93 -24.19
N VAL A 174 -4.20 15.89 -25.12
CA VAL A 174 -4.99 15.75 -26.35
C VAL A 174 -4.47 14.58 -27.18
N GLU A 175 -3.16 14.49 -27.38
CA GLU A 175 -2.55 13.37 -28.10
C GLU A 175 -2.89 12.04 -27.42
N ALA A 176 -2.71 11.92 -26.10
CA ALA A 176 -3.03 10.70 -25.37
C ALA A 176 -4.50 10.29 -25.48
N CYS A 177 -5.44 11.24 -25.31
CA CYS A 177 -6.86 10.96 -25.43
C CYS A 177 -7.31 10.61 -26.85
N VAL A 178 -6.73 11.25 -27.87
CA VAL A 178 -7.01 10.95 -29.28
C VAL A 178 -6.45 9.58 -29.63
N ARG A 179 -5.20 9.31 -29.25
CA ARG A 179 -4.56 8.00 -29.43
C ARG A 179 -5.35 6.89 -28.77
N ALA A 180 -5.87 7.13 -27.57
CA ALA A 180 -6.70 6.17 -26.87
C ALA A 180 -8.12 6.01 -27.46
N GLY A 181 -8.52 6.80 -28.44
CA GLY A 181 -9.87 6.80 -29.02
C GLY A 181 -10.96 7.40 -28.13
N ILE A 182 -10.57 8.08 -27.04
CA ILE A 182 -11.45 8.72 -26.06
C ILE A 182 -12.06 10.00 -26.62
N ILE A 183 -11.25 10.76 -27.36
CA ILE A 183 -11.68 11.99 -28.05
C ILE A 183 -11.49 11.81 -29.55
N LYS A 184 -12.52 12.16 -30.30
CA LYS A 184 -12.50 12.19 -31.76
C LYS A 184 -12.63 13.63 -32.24
N GLY A 185 -11.94 13.97 -33.32
CA GLY A 185 -12.16 15.22 -34.03
C GLY A 185 -13.46 15.20 -34.83
N ASP A 186 -13.82 16.36 -35.35
CA ASP A 186 -14.97 16.58 -36.20
C ASP A 186 -14.51 17.19 -37.53
N ASN A 187 -14.77 16.51 -38.65
CA ASN A 187 -14.41 16.95 -40.00
C ASN A 187 -12.94 17.38 -40.18
N GLY A 188 -11.99 16.68 -39.55
CA GLY A 188 -10.55 16.99 -39.63
C GLY A 188 -10.05 18.05 -38.64
N TYR A 189 -10.91 18.54 -37.74
CA TYR A 189 -10.58 19.53 -36.71
C TYR A 189 -10.73 18.94 -35.29
N PHE A 190 -9.84 19.32 -34.37
CA PHE A 190 -9.97 18.99 -32.96
C PHE A 190 -10.90 19.95 -32.21
N ARG A 191 -10.87 21.23 -32.59
CA ARG A 191 -11.56 22.37 -31.98
C ARG A 191 -11.20 22.58 -30.50
N PRO A 192 -9.93 22.93 -30.19
CA PRO A 192 -9.41 22.90 -28.82
C PRO A 192 -10.12 23.85 -27.85
N THR A 193 -10.55 25.01 -28.33
CA THR A 193 -11.14 26.08 -27.52
C THR A 193 -12.66 26.03 -27.46
N ASP A 194 -13.30 25.16 -28.24
CA ASP A 194 -14.74 25.01 -28.22
C ASP A 194 -15.19 24.44 -26.88
N THR A 195 -16.31 24.96 -26.38
CA THR A 195 -16.92 24.51 -25.13
C THR A 195 -17.74 23.24 -25.35
N SER A 196 -17.75 22.37 -24.34
CA SER A 196 -18.43 21.07 -24.41
C SER A 196 -19.88 21.18 -23.94
N ARG A 197 -20.78 20.45 -24.62
CA ARG A 197 -22.15 20.21 -24.17
C ARG A 197 -22.21 19.03 -23.22
N ARG A 198 -23.30 18.91 -22.45
CA ARG A 198 -23.50 17.80 -21.51
C ARG A 198 -23.46 16.42 -22.16
N CYS A 199 -24.04 16.27 -23.35
CA CYS A 199 -23.98 14.99 -24.10
C CYS A 199 -22.57 14.65 -24.60
N GLU A 200 -21.79 15.64 -25.01
CA GLU A 200 -20.41 15.46 -25.49
C GLU A 200 -19.48 15.06 -24.33
N ALA A 201 -19.60 15.74 -23.19
CA ALA A 201 -18.88 15.36 -21.97
C ALA A 201 -19.26 13.96 -21.49
N ALA A 202 -20.55 13.59 -21.55
CA ALA A 202 -21.02 12.25 -21.22
C ALA A 202 -20.40 11.18 -22.14
N GLN A 203 -20.41 11.43 -23.44
CA GLN A 203 -19.83 10.52 -24.42
C GLN A 203 -18.32 10.34 -24.23
N MET A 204 -17.59 11.44 -24.04
CA MET A 204 -16.16 11.43 -23.81
C MET A 204 -15.81 10.66 -22.53
N PHE A 205 -16.54 10.89 -21.44
CA PHE A 205 -16.27 10.21 -20.18
C PHE A 205 -16.67 8.73 -20.21
N SER A 206 -17.79 8.38 -20.86
CA SER A 206 -18.15 6.97 -21.06
C SER A 206 -17.11 6.24 -21.93
N ALA A 207 -16.55 6.91 -22.95
CA ALA A 207 -15.46 6.34 -23.74
C ALA A 207 -14.19 6.13 -22.89
N PHE A 208 -13.83 7.11 -22.04
CA PHE A 208 -12.73 6.97 -21.08
C PHE A 208 -12.92 5.75 -20.17
N LEU A 209 -14.10 5.58 -19.57
CA LEU A 209 -14.40 4.45 -18.67
C LEU A 209 -14.36 3.08 -19.37
N LYS A 210 -14.64 3.03 -20.69
CA LYS A 210 -14.63 1.79 -21.48
C LYS A 210 -13.25 1.44 -22.02
N LEU A 211 -12.46 2.44 -22.38
CA LEU A 211 -11.18 2.26 -23.08
C LEU A 211 -9.99 2.27 -22.11
N GLY A 212 -10.10 2.99 -21.00
CA GLY A 212 -9.10 2.97 -19.93
C GLY A 212 -9.07 1.61 -19.24
N ARG A 213 -7.87 1.10 -19.01
CA ARG A 213 -7.66 -0.16 -18.28
C ARG A 213 -7.38 0.16 -16.83
N ALA A 214 -8.29 -0.24 -15.95
CA ALA A 214 -8.11 -0.12 -14.52
C ALA A 214 -6.98 -1.07 -14.05
N PRO A 215 -6.18 -0.67 -13.05
CA PRO A 215 -5.18 -1.55 -12.46
C PRO A 215 -5.83 -2.70 -11.70
N ARG A 216 -5.04 -3.73 -11.37
CA ARG A 216 -5.48 -4.91 -10.58
C ARG A 216 -5.66 -4.62 -9.09
N PHE A 217 -5.51 -3.35 -8.69
CA PHE A 217 -5.64 -2.86 -7.34
C PHE A 217 -6.53 -1.62 -7.32
N LYS A 218 -7.16 -1.32 -6.20
CA LYS A 218 -7.91 -0.07 -5.99
C LYS A 218 -6.96 1.00 -5.51
N VAL A 219 -6.93 2.16 -6.19
CA VAL A 219 -6.20 3.33 -5.72
C VAL A 219 -6.96 4.01 -4.57
N VAL A 220 -6.27 4.26 -3.47
CA VAL A 220 -6.79 4.99 -2.30
C VAL A 220 -6.23 6.40 -2.34
N ARG A 221 -7.06 7.39 -2.63
CA ARG A 221 -6.70 8.82 -2.67
C ARG A 221 -7.81 9.66 -2.07
N ARG A 222 -7.91 9.62 -0.74
CA ARG A 222 -9.03 10.20 0.01
C ARG A 222 -8.57 10.84 1.32
N ARG A 223 -9.51 11.42 2.06
CA ARG A 223 -9.31 11.80 3.45
C ARG A 223 -10.00 10.81 4.37
N VAL A 224 -9.38 10.53 5.52
CA VAL A 224 -9.96 9.69 6.57
C VAL A 224 -9.70 10.38 7.91
N GLY A 225 -10.74 10.83 8.59
CA GLY A 225 -10.59 11.60 9.83
C GLY A 225 -9.79 12.89 9.64
N GLY A 226 -9.94 13.55 8.49
CA GLY A 226 -9.20 14.75 8.10
C GLY A 226 -7.78 14.51 7.58
N VAL A 227 -7.19 13.32 7.75
CA VAL A 227 -5.85 12.97 7.27
C VAL A 227 -5.90 12.66 5.78
N SER A 228 -5.01 13.27 4.98
CA SER A 228 -4.89 12.96 3.56
C SER A 228 -4.09 11.67 3.36
N VAL A 229 -4.70 10.67 2.73
CA VAL A 229 -4.12 9.34 2.57
C VAL A 229 -3.98 8.99 1.09
N SER A 230 -2.88 8.32 0.76
CA SER A 230 -2.55 7.90 -0.60
C SER A 230 -2.05 6.47 -0.57
N GLY A 231 -2.49 5.60 -1.48
CA GLY A 231 -1.98 4.22 -1.54
C GLY A 231 -2.87 3.29 -2.35
N VAL A 232 -2.87 2.01 -2.00
CA VAL A 232 -3.57 0.95 -2.72
C VAL A 232 -4.26 -0.05 -1.79
N SER A 233 -5.32 -0.68 -2.29
CA SER A 233 -5.96 -1.84 -1.68
C SER A 233 -6.19 -2.92 -2.73
N PHE A 234 -5.89 -4.18 -2.43
CA PHE A 234 -5.91 -5.25 -3.43
C PHE A 234 -6.06 -6.63 -2.78
N ASP A 235 -6.58 -7.58 -3.56
CA ASP A 235 -6.57 -8.99 -3.18
C ASP A 235 -5.14 -9.52 -3.33
N PRO A 236 -4.47 -9.97 -2.26
CA PRO A 236 -3.13 -10.52 -2.38
C PRO A 236 -3.03 -11.77 -3.26
N MET A 237 -4.13 -12.50 -3.49
CA MET A 237 -4.15 -13.72 -4.31
C MET A 237 -3.96 -13.42 -5.80
N ASP A 238 -4.17 -12.17 -6.22
CA ASP A 238 -3.85 -11.71 -7.56
C ASP A 238 -2.33 -11.61 -7.81
N PHE A 239 -1.50 -11.65 -6.75
CA PHE A 239 -0.08 -11.35 -6.86
C PHE A 239 0.80 -12.43 -6.27
N THR A 240 2.03 -12.52 -6.77
CA THR A 240 3.08 -13.29 -6.13
C THR A 240 3.91 -12.38 -5.21
N PRO A 241 3.85 -12.56 -3.87
CA PRO A 241 4.60 -11.74 -2.95
C PRO A 241 6.08 -12.15 -2.89
N ASN A 242 6.96 -11.20 -2.61
CA ASN A 242 8.37 -11.47 -2.35
C ASN A 242 9.01 -10.40 -1.48
N VAL A 243 9.96 -10.79 -0.64
CA VAL A 243 10.85 -9.87 0.07
C VAL A 243 12.16 -9.78 -0.70
N VAL A 244 12.45 -8.58 -1.21
CA VAL A 244 13.63 -8.33 -2.06
C VAL A 244 14.66 -7.57 -1.26
N MET A 245 15.81 -8.19 -1.04
CA MET A 245 16.94 -7.61 -0.32
C MET A 245 17.84 -6.81 -1.26
N GLY A 246 18.35 -5.67 -0.79
CA GLY A 246 19.28 -4.79 -1.48
C GLY A 246 20.57 -5.51 -1.81
N GLY A 247 20.99 -5.47 -3.07
CA GLY A 247 22.16 -6.23 -3.53
C GLY A 247 22.03 -7.74 -3.34
N SER A 248 20.81 -8.24 -3.09
CA SER A 248 20.52 -9.63 -2.70
C SER A 248 21.24 -10.11 -1.44
N ARG A 249 21.52 -9.18 -0.50
CA ARG A 249 22.21 -9.48 0.77
C ARG A 249 21.52 -8.85 1.96
N VAL A 250 21.68 -9.45 3.13
CA VAL A 250 21.17 -8.92 4.40
C VAL A 250 21.78 -7.56 4.74
N ASN A 251 23.02 -7.30 4.36
CA ASN A 251 23.74 -6.04 4.59
C ASN A 251 23.93 -5.21 3.30
N GLY A 252 23.08 -5.41 2.29
CA GLY A 252 23.17 -4.68 1.03
C GLY A 252 22.17 -3.52 0.97
N GLY A 253 22.58 -2.42 0.32
CA GLY A 253 21.71 -1.30 -0.05
C GLY A 253 21.53 -1.25 -1.56
N GLU A 254 20.31 -0.98 -2.01
CA GLU A 254 19.98 -0.83 -3.44
C GLU A 254 18.89 0.23 -3.62
N SER A 255 18.91 0.95 -4.74
CA SER A 255 17.86 1.94 -5.00
C SER A 255 16.51 1.28 -5.19
N VAL A 256 15.45 1.88 -4.66
CA VAL A 256 14.08 1.34 -4.77
C VAL A 256 13.69 1.09 -6.22
N GLY A 257 14.05 2.00 -7.13
CA GLY A 257 13.82 1.81 -8.55
C GLY A 257 14.49 0.57 -9.13
N SER A 258 15.72 0.25 -8.70
CA SER A 258 16.41 -0.97 -9.11
C SER A 258 15.73 -2.21 -8.52
N LEU A 259 15.36 -2.17 -7.23
CA LEU A 259 14.64 -3.25 -6.55
C LEU A 259 13.32 -3.59 -7.25
N ILE A 260 12.50 -2.58 -7.58
CA ILE A 260 11.23 -2.75 -8.30
C ILE A 260 11.46 -3.40 -9.67
N ARG A 261 12.42 -2.90 -10.45
CA ARG A 261 12.72 -3.46 -11.79
C ARG A 261 13.23 -4.89 -11.70
N ARG A 262 14.11 -5.19 -10.75
CA ARG A 262 14.67 -6.52 -10.54
C ARG A 262 13.62 -7.53 -10.07
N ALA A 263 12.65 -7.07 -9.28
CA ALA A 263 11.51 -7.88 -8.85
C ALA A 263 10.45 -8.05 -9.95
N GLY A 264 10.38 -7.13 -10.91
CA GLY A 264 9.24 -7.01 -11.83
C GLY A 264 7.95 -6.69 -11.08
N ALA A 265 8.04 -5.87 -10.02
CA ALA A 265 6.93 -5.61 -9.11
C ALA A 265 5.89 -4.66 -9.72
N GLU A 266 4.61 -5.00 -9.58
CA GLU A 266 3.49 -4.10 -9.88
C GLU A 266 3.18 -3.21 -8.67
N ILE A 267 3.32 -3.74 -7.45
CA ILE A 267 3.22 -3.01 -6.18
C ILE A 267 4.49 -3.28 -5.35
N ALA A 268 5.06 -2.23 -4.77
CA ALA A 268 6.23 -2.34 -3.90
C ALA A 268 6.16 -1.34 -2.75
N VAL A 269 6.52 -1.79 -1.54
CA VAL A 269 6.55 -0.97 -0.33
C VAL A 269 7.83 -1.24 0.46
N ASN A 270 8.41 -0.21 1.07
CA ASN A 270 9.56 -0.38 1.95
C ASN A 270 9.22 -1.34 3.11
N GLY A 271 10.20 -2.15 3.53
CA GLY A 271 9.98 -3.15 4.56
C GLY A 271 10.47 -2.74 5.96
N ALA A 272 11.23 -3.62 6.60
CA ALA A 272 11.76 -3.51 7.95
C ALA A 272 12.70 -2.30 8.11
N PHE A 273 12.75 -1.77 9.34
CA PHE A 273 13.80 -0.86 9.77
C PHE A 273 15.18 -1.47 9.49
N PHE A 274 16.19 -0.64 9.28
CA PHE A 274 17.55 -1.10 9.02
C PHE A 274 18.58 -0.11 9.54
N ASP A 275 19.77 -0.61 9.80
CA ASP A 275 20.93 0.17 10.18
C ASP A 275 21.44 0.97 8.96
N MET A 276 21.56 2.29 9.07
CA MET A 276 21.86 3.14 7.91
C MET A 276 23.31 3.01 7.40
N GLU A 277 24.23 2.46 8.21
CA GLU A 277 25.63 2.28 7.83
C GLU A 277 25.84 0.91 7.16
N SER A 278 25.37 -0.15 7.81
CA SER A 278 25.53 -1.53 7.34
C SER A 278 24.40 -2.03 6.46
N TYR A 279 23.30 -1.29 6.36
CA TYR A 279 22.04 -1.71 5.75
C TYR A 279 21.42 -2.96 6.37
N ALA A 280 21.91 -3.46 7.50
CA ALA A 280 21.36 -4.67 8.10
C ALA A 280 19.94 -4.42 8.65
N PRO A 281 18.94 -5.25 8.30
CA PRO A 281 17.57 -5.09 8.78
C PRO A 281 17.49 -5.42 10.28
N TYR A 282 16.69 -4.64 10.99
CA TYR A 282 16.28 -4.92 12.36
C TYR A 282 15.02 -5.79 12.35
N GLY A 283 15.06 -6.93 13.01
CA GLY A 283 13.92 -7.81 13.22
C GLY A 283 13.98 -9.10 12.41
N THR A 284 12.89 -9.85 12.47
CA THR A 284 12.73 -11.10 11.73
C THR A 284 12.34 -10.84 10.28
N ILE A 285 13.10 -11.40 9.35
CA ILE A 285 12.70 -11.51 7.94
C ILE A 285 12.64 -12.99 7.58
N VAL A 286 11.50 -13.41 7.03
CA VAL A 286 11.33 -14.74 6.44
C VAL A 286 10.99 -14.57 4.97
N LYS A 287 11.67 -15.33 4.11
CA LYS A 287 11.46 -15.32 2.66
C LYS A 287 11.29 -16.75 2.18
N ASN A 288 10.10 -17.09 1.70
CA ASN A 288 9.77 -18.44 1.23
C ASN A 288 10.15 -19.53 2.25
N ARG A 289 9.74 -19.34 3.51
CA ARG A 289 10.07 -20.19 4.68
C ARG A 289 11.56 -20.20 5.09
N GLU A 290 12.44 -19.49 4.39
CA GLU A 290 13.83 -19.29 4.83
C GLU A 290 13.91 -18.13 5.83
N LEU A 291 14.43 -18.40 7.04
CA LEU A 291 14.75 -17.37 8.02
C LEU A 291 16.01 -16.60 7.58
N VAL A 292 15.82 -15.34 7.18
CA VAL A 292 16.88 -14.49 6.60
C VAL A 292 17.65 -13.74 7.68
N THR A 293 16.96 -13.19 8.68
CA THR A 293 17.56 -12.48 9.81
C THR A 293 16.66 -12.59 11.03
N THR A 294 17.24 -12.45 12.22
CA THR A 294 16.53 -12.34 13.50
C THR A 294 16.97 -11.10 14.29
N PHE A 295 17.68 -10.16 13.66
CA PHE A 295 18.43 -9.11 14.37
C PHE A 295 17.56 -8.39 15.41
N ASN A 296 18.12 -8.15 16.61
CA ASN A 296 17.47 -7.58 17.81
C ASN A 296 16.69 -8.59 18.70
N ASN A 297 17.38 -9.66 19.15
CA ASN A 297 16.87 -10.71 20.06
C ASN A 297 16.53 -10.23 21.50
N TYR A 298 16.84 -8.99 21.89
CA TYR A 298 16.61 -8.48 23.26
C TYR A 298 15.41 -7.53 23.38
N SER A 299 14.66 -7.36 22.29
CA SER A 299 13.45 -6.52 22.23
C SER A 299 12.22 -7.40 22.48
N PRO A 300 11.16 -6.89 23.15
CA PRO A 300 9.90 -7.62 23.36
C PRO A 300 9.24 -8.08 22.03
N GLN A 301 8.13 -8.82 22.10
CA GLN A 301 7.44 -9.34 20.91
C GLN A 301 7.24 -8.23 19.88
N LYS A 302 7.84 -8.41 18.70
CA LYS A 302 7.75 -7.40 17.64
C LYS A 302 6.54 -7.66 16.78
N SER A 303 5.89 -6.58 16.38
CA SER A 303 4.89 -6.65 15.33
C SER A 303 5.52 -7.07 14.01
N ALA A 304 4.84 -7.91 13.26
CA ALA A 304 5.24 -8.29 11.92
C ALA A 304 4.01 -8.43 11.04
N ILE A 305 4.17 -8.05 9.77
CA ILE A 305 3.27 -8.52 8.73
C ILE A 305 3.78 -9.87 8.26
N ILE A 306 2.92 -10.89 8.28
CA ILE A 306 3.26 -12.24 7.85
C ILE A 306 2.29 -12.76 6.80
N MET A 307 2.76 -13.71 6.02
CA MET A 307 1.95 -14.59 5.20
C MET A 307 2.25 -16.04 5.62
N ASP A 308 1.21 -16.78 6.02
CA ASP A 308 1.35 -18.19 6.38
C ASP A 308 1.50 -19.09 5.13
N GLY A 309 1.79 -20.37 5.33
CA GLY A 309 1.92 -21.34 4.23
C GLY A 309 0.64 -21.58 3.42
N SER A 310 -0.53 -21.19 3.94
CA SER A 310 -1.80 -21.22 3.21
C SER A 310 -2.06 -19.96 2.37
N GLY A 311 -1.18 -18.96 2.47
CA GLY A 311 -1.29 -17.68 1.76
C GLY A 311 -2.09 -16.61 2.51
N ARG A 312 -2.51 -16.87 3.76
CA ARG A 312 -3.24 -15.87 4.54
C ARG A 312 -2.30 -14.86 5.16
N TRP A 313 -2.68 -13.59 5.06
CA TRP A 313 -1.94 -12.48 5.64
C TRP A 313 -2.48 -12.13 7.02
N SER A 314 -1.59 -11.82 7.96
CA SER A 314 -1.96 -11.30 9.28
C SER A 314 -0.88 -10.40 9.85
N VAL A 315 -1.27 -9.52 10.78
CA VAL A 315 -0.33 -8.83 11.66
C VAL A 315 -0.24 -9.62 12.98
N GLU A 316 0.96 -10.04 13.34
CA GLU A 316 1.25 -10.85 14.54
C GLU A 316 2.29 -10.17 15.43
N ASN A 317 2.32 -10.52 16.73
CA ASN A 317 3.37 -10.10 17.65
C ASN A 317 4.08 -11.36 18.19
N PHE A 318 5.37 -11.52 17.88
CA PHE A 318 6.09 -12.72 18.30
C PHE A 318 7.59 -12.49 18.49
N PHE A 319 8.23 -13.47 19.12
CA PHE A 319 9.68 -13.63 19.13
C PHE A 319 10.10 -14.77 18.20
N THR A 320 11.20 -14.60 17.48
CA THR A 320 11.83 -15.71 16.75
C THR A 320 12.91 -16.32 17.62
N TYR A 321 12.75 -17.58 17.97
CA TYR A 321 13.65 -18.34 18.82
C TYR A 321 14.30 -19.45 18.03
N VAL A 322 15.62 -19.38 17.85
CA VAL A 322 16.38 -20.40 17.14
C VAL A 322 17.15 -21.24 18.13
N THR A 323 16.94 -22.55 18.07
CA THR A 323 17.64 -23.56 18.86
C THR A 323 18.44 -24.45 17.92
N LEU A 324 19.70 -24.69 18.26
CA LEU A 324 20.55 -25.67 17.62
C LEU A 324 20.85 -26.78 18.61
N THR A 325 20.62 -28.03 18.22
CA THR A 325 21.04 -29.22 18.99
C THR A 325 22.08 -29.97 18.18
N ALA A 326 23.29 -30.07 18.71
CA ALA A 326 24.35 -30.88 18.14
C ALA A 326 24.27 -32.28 18.74
N VAL A 327 24.05 -33.28 17.89
CA VAL A 327 24.01 -34.70 18.22
C VAL A 327 25.31 -35.33 17.74
N ARG A 328 26.05 -35.97 18.65
CA ARG A 328 27.32 -36.64 18.34
C ARG A 328 27.13 -38.12 18.03
N TYR A 329 28.18 -38.75 17.49
CA TYR A 329 28.22 -40.19 17.22
C TYR A 329 27.99 -41.07 18.46
N ASP A 330 28.36 -40.60 19.65
CA ASP A 330 28.12 -41.29 20.91
C ASP A 330 26.69 -41.08 21.45
N GLY A 331 25.84 -40.37 20.70
CA GLY A 331 24.47 -40.03 21.08
C GLY A 331 24.36 -38.86 22.06
N SER A 332 25.47 -38.25 22.48
CA SER A 332 25.42 -37.09 23.37
C SER A 332 24.91 -35.85 22.65
N GLU A 333 24.12 -35.04 23.37
CA GLU A 333 23.52 -33.82 22.85
C GLU A 333 24.03 -32.58 23.56
N LYS A 334 24.27 -31.51 22.79
CA LYS A 334 24.54 -30.17 23.30
C LYS A 334 23.65 -29.17 22.59
N THR A 335 23.05 -28.26 23.35
CA THR A 335 22.09 -27.29 22.81
C THR A 335 22.59 -25.86 22.93
N ALA A 336 22.43 -25.09 21.86
CA ALA A 336 22.54 -23.65 21.84
C ALA A 336 21.16 -23.02 21.60
N LYS A 337 20.77 -22.12 22.49
CA LYS A 337 19.51 -21.35 22.39
C LYS A 337 19.80 -19.90 21.98
N GLU A 338 18.78 -19.21 21.49
CA GLU A 338 18.85 -17.78 21.08
C GLU A 338 19.92 -17.52 20.02
N VAL A 339 20.05 -18.45 19.07
CA VAL A 339 21.02 -18.33 17.99
C VAL A 339 20.56 -17.24 17.03
N ALA A 340 21.42 -16.26 16.72
CA ALA A 340 21.09 -15.20 15.78
C ALA A 340 21.28 -15.67 14.34
N VAL A 341 20.68 -14.99 13.36
CA VAL A 341 20.86 -15.31 11.93
C VAL A 341 21.33 -14.07 11.16
N ASN A 342 22.37 -14.24 10.34
CA ASN A 342 22.97 -13.26 9.42
C ASN A 342 23.21 -11.87 10.04
N ARG A 343 23.80 -11.87 11.24
CA ARG A 343 24.14 -10.67 11.99
C ARG A 343 25.65 -10.55 12.15
N ARG A 344 26.23 -9.37 11.89
CA ARG A 344 27.62 -9.10 12.26
C ARG A 344 27.81 -9.15 13.78
N PRO A 345 28.85 -9.82 14.31
CA PRO A 345 29.24 -9.67 15.71
C PRO A 345 29.43 -8.18 16.04
N SER A 346 28.90 -7.73 17.18
CA SER A 346 28.84 -6.29 17.51
C SER A 346 30.18 -5.73 17.98
N ARG A 347 31.06 -6.59 18.48
CA ARG A 347 32.40 -6.26 18.99
C ARG A 347 33.29 -7.50 19.02
N PRO A 348 34.62 -7.37 19.14
CA PRO A 348 35.53 -8.51 19.20
C PRO A 348 35.25 -9.51 20.33
N THR A 349 34.59 -9.07 21.41
CA THR A 349 34.21 -9.91 22.55
C THR A 349 32.77 -10.46 22.48
N ASP A 350 32.10 -10.35 21.33
CA ASP A 350 30.73 -10.86 21.15
C ASP A 350 30.70 -12.40 21.13
N GLY A 351 30.34 -13.01 22.25
CA GLY A 351 30.16 -14.47 22.39
C GLY A 351 28.83 -15.01 21.87
N SER A 352 28.09 -14.25 21.07
CA SER A 352 26.86 -14.73 20.44
C SER A 352 27.15 -15.86 19.47
N ARG A 353 26.21 -16.82 19.40
CA ARG A 353 26.21 -17.89 18.38
C ARG A 353 25.35 -17.41 17.24
N ILE A 354 25.90 -17.42 16.03
CA ILE A 354 25.27 -16.79 14.87
C ILE A 354 25.34 -17.75 13.69
N ILE A 355 24.20 -17.98 13.05
CA ILE A 355 24.13 -18.69 11.77
C ILE A 355 24.38 -17.70 10.64
N PHE A 356 25.28 -18.05 9.72
CA PHE A 356 25.48 -17.34 8.47
C PHE A 356 25.05 -18.21 7.30
N THR A 357 24.08 -17.74 6.51
CA THR A 357 23.63 -18.35 5.26
C THR A 357 24.09 -17.50 4.07
N ARG A 358 23.85 -17.97 2.84
CA ARG A 358 24.16 -17.21 1.63
C ARG A 358 23.44 -15.87 1.52
N ALA A 359 22.41 -15.62 2.33
CA ALA A 359 21.80 -14.30 2.43
C ALA A 359 22.79 -13.24 2.98
N TRP A 360 23.83 -13.61 3.72
CA TRP A 360 24.91 -12.70 4.11
C TRP A 360 25.83 -12.34 2.93
N GLY A 361 26.20 -13.35 2.13
CA GLY A 361 27.18 -13.25 1.05
C GLY A 361 27.90 -14.59 0.85
N SER A 362 28.95 -14.60 0.04
CA SER A 362 29.74 -15.81 -0.21
C SER A 362 30.77 -16.09 0.88
N ARG A 363 31.16 -15.10 1.70
CA ARG A 363 32.16 -15.23 2.77
C ARG A 363 31.73 -14.43 4.01
N LEU A 364 32.29 -14.74 5.18
CA LEU A 364 32.02 -13.99 6.41
C LEU A 364 32.51 -12.54 6.30
N GLY A 365 33.71 -12.33 5.74
CA GLY A 365 34.35 -11.02 5.65
C GLY A 365 35.02 -10.59 6.96
N PHE A 366 35.21 -11.52 7.89
CA PHE A 366 35.95 -11.35 9.15
C PHE A 366 36.43 -12.72 9.64
N ALA A 367 37.42 -12.73 10.52
CA ALA A 367 37.96 -13.94 11.14
C ALA A 367 37.32 -14.16 12.53
N PRO A 368 36.33 -15.06 12.67
CA PRO A 368 35.81 -15.46 13.98
C PRO A 368 36.77 -16.42 14.69
N LYS A 369 36.63 -16.52 16.02
CA LYS A 369 37.31 -17.54 16.81
C LYS A 369 36.91 -18.96 16.42
N TYR A 370 35.62 -19.16 16.12
CA TYR A 370 35.09 -20.44 15.66
C TYR A 370 34.12 -20.24 14.50
N ALA A 371 34.27 -21.07 13.46
CA ALA A 371 33.27 -21.25 12.41
C ALA A 371 33.10 -22.74 12.10
N VAL A 372 31.90 -23.25 12.33
CA VAL A 372 31.51 -24.64 12.07
C VAL A 372 30.69 -24.65 10.78
N LYS A 373 31.14 -25.39 9.77
CA LYS A 373 30.44 -25.53 8.51
C LYS A 373 29.49 -26.72 8.56
N VAL A 374 28.24 -26.46 8.21
CA VAL A 374 27.14 -27.43 8.23
C VAL A 374 26.55 -27.51 6.83
N ASP A 375 26.40 -28.72 6.30
CA ASP A 375 25.75 -28.93 5.00
C ASP A 375 24.21 -28.80 5.09
N LYS A 376 23.51 -29.08 3.98
CA LYS A 376 22.05 -28.93 3.91
C LYS A 376 21.30 -30.06 4.63
N GLU A 377 21.95 -31.20 4.83
CA GLU A 377 21.44 -32.34 5.60
C GLU A 377 21.68 -32.19 7.11
N GLY A 378 22.50 -31.23 7.51
CA GLY A 378 22.78 -30.90 8.91
C GLY A 378 24.10 -31.48 9.43
N PHE A 379 24.91 -32.12 8.60
CA PHE A 379 26.20 -32.65 9.05
C PHE A 379 27.25 -31.56 9.14
N VAL A 380 28.04 -31.61 10.22
CA VAL A 380 29.24 -30.79 10.36
C VAL A 380 30.32 -31.35 9.45
N THR A 381 30.73 -30.59 8.43
CA THR A 381 31.75 -31.02 7.46
C THR A 381 33.14 -30.52 7.83
N ASP A 382 33.23 -29.31 8.39
CA ASP A 382 34.49 -28.63 8.67
C ASP A 382 34.37 -27.73 9.90
N ILE A 383 35.48 -27.52 10.61
CA ILE A 383 35.59 -26.59 11.72
C ILE A 383 36.83 -25.73 11.50
N TYR A 384 36.66 -24.41 11.59
CA TYR A 384 37.69 -23.41 11.35
C TYR A 384 37.89 -22.54 12.59
N HIS A 385 39.12 -22.04 12.74
CA HIS A 385 39.51 -21.14 13.82
C HIS A 385 40.27 -19.94 13.26
N ASP A 386 39.98 -18.76 13.81
CA ASP A 386 40.71 -17.51 13.59
C ASP A 386 40.96 -17.16 12.11
N THR A 387 40.01 -17.52 11.23
CA THR A 387 40.13 -17.32 9.78
C THR A 387 38.79 -16.97 9.14
N ASP A 388 38.82 -16.21 8.05
CA ASP A 388 37.63 -15.91 7.24
C ASP A 388 37.23 -17.13 6.40
N VAL A 389 35.94 -17.48 6.46
CA VAL A 389 35.41 -18.73 5.90
C VAL A 389 34.42 -18.45 4.79
N GLU A 390 34.46 -19.28 3.76
CA GLU A 390 33.43 -19.29 2.72
C GLU A 390 32.13 -19.89 3.27
N ILE A 391 31.03 -19.18 3.10
CA ILE A 391 29.70 -19.67 3.46
C ILE A 391 29.28 -20.67 2.38
N PRO A 392 28.87 -21.91 2.70
CA PRO A 392 28.54 -22.90 1.66
C PRO A 392 27.35 -22.45 0.79
N GLU A 393 27.29 -22.89 -0.47
CA GLU A 393 26.15 -22.59 -1.35
C GLU A 393 24.84 -23.20 -0.84
N SER A 394 24.91 -24.38 -0.23
CA SER A 394 23.83 -25.05 0.48
C SER A 394 24.27 -25.43 1.90
N GLY A 395 23.45 -25.16 2.90
CA GLY A 395 23.83 -25.27 4.32
C GLY A 395 24.12 -23.91 4.94
N TYR A 396 24.96 -23.87 5.97
CA TYR A 396 25.28 -22.64 6.71
C TYR A 396 26.56 -22.77 7.54
N LEU A 397 27.04 -21.65 8.07
CA LEU A 397 28.05 -21.62 9.13
C LEU A 397 27.40 -21.34 10.48
N ILE A 398 27.89 -21.99 11.55
CA ILE A 398 27.65 -21.57 12.94
C ILE A 398 28.92 -20.87 13.42
N VAL A 399 28.80 -19.61 13.80
CA VAL A 399 29.93 -18.72 14.07
C VAL A 399 29.86 -18.18 15.49
N GLN A 400 31.02 -18.04 16.12
CA GLN A 400 31.18 -17.37 17.41
C GLN A 400 32.48 -16.55 17.42
N GLN A 401 32.38 -15.25 17.73
CA GLN A 401 33.52 -14.32 17.64
C GLN A 401 34.46 -14.42 18.84
N ALA A 402 33.94 -14.70 20.04
CA ALA A 402 34.72 -14.86 21.27
C ALA A 402 34.14 -15.96 22.15
N ASP A 403 34.92 -16.50 23.09
CA ASP A 403 34.38 -17.43 24.09
C ASP A 403 33.31 -16.76 24.95
N ARG A 404 32.34 -17.56 25.37
CA ARG A 404 31.37 -17.15 26.38
C ARG A 404 31.90 -17.45 27.76
N GLN A 405 31.64 -16.55 28.71
CA GLN A 405 31.88 -16.80 30.13
C GLN A 405 31.08 -18.01 30.65
N TYR A 406 29.88 -18.25 30.08
CA TYR A 406 28.99 -19.36 30.43
C TYR A 406 28.44 -20.03 29.16
N GLN A 407 28.22 -21.35 29.21
CA GLN A 407 27.67 -22.15 28.10
C GLN A 407 28.53 -22.13 26.82
N ASN A 408 29.85 -22.07 26.96
CA ASN A 408 30.77 -22.14 25.80
C ASN A 408 30.85 -23.53 25.17
N GLU A 409 30.41 -24.56 25.91
CA GLU A 409 30.55 -25.98 25.54
C GLU A 409 29.92 -26.34 24.20
N PHE A 410 28.91 -25.60 23.72
CA PHE A 410 28.23 -25.95 22.47
C PHE A 410 29.18 -25.95 21.27
N ILE A 411 29.92 -24.85 21.06
CA ILE A 411 30.80 -24.73 19.90
C ILE A 411 32.18 -25.33 20.17
N SER A 412 32.69 -25.19 21.40
CA SER A 412 34.04 -25.64 21.76
C SER A 412 34.18 -27.16 21.79
N THR A 413 33.07 -27.88 21.74
CA THR A 413 33.05 -29.34 21.77
C THR A 413 32.41 -29.93 20.50
N MET A 414 32.24 -29.12 19.46
CA MET A 414 31.76 -29.57 18.16
C MET A 414 32.80 -30.47 17.48
N ALA A 415 32.36 -31.48 16.74
CA ALA A 415 33.22 -32.39 15.98
C ALA A 415 32.69 -32.55 14.56
N VAL A 416 33.61 -32.82 13.62
CA VAL A 416 33.24 -33.21 12.25
C VAL A 416 32.44 -34.51 12.29
N GLY A 417 31.35 -34.55 11.52
CA GLY A 417 30.39 -35.65 11.49
C GLY A 417 29.28 -35.58 12.53
N SER A 418 29.31 -34.62 13.47
CA SER A 418 28.13 -34.32 14.29
C SER A 418 26.96 -33.87 13.41
N VAL A 419 25.73 -34.16 13.84
CA VAL A 419 24.51 -33.69 13.18
C VAL A 419 23.96 -32.50 13.95
N ILE A 420 23.57 -31.44 13.24
CA ILE A 420 22.92 -30.27 13.79
C ILE A 420 21.43 -30.32 13.45
N ASP A 421 20.60 -30.50 14.47
CA ASP A 421 19.17 -30.21 14.38
C ASP A 421 18.94 -28.72 14.62
N LYS A 422 18.26 -28.05 13.67
CA LYS A 422 17.94 -26.62 13.73
C LYS A 422 16.44 -26.44 13.84
N GLN A 423 16.02 -25.92 14.98
CA GLN A 423 14.61 -25.60 15.24
C GLN A 423 14.41 -24.09 15.29
N VAL A 424 13.33 -23.62 14.63
CA VAL A 424 12.89 -22.23 14.64
C VAL A 424 11.48 -22.19 15.21
N GLU A 425 11.28 -21.42 16.27
CA GLU A 425 9.98 -21.19 16.90
C GLU A 425 9.60 -19.71 16.82
N TYR A 426 8.37 -19.43 16.41
CA TYR A 426 7.77 -18.10 16.42
C TYR A 426 6.85 -17.97 17.63
N ARG A 427 7.43 -17.65 18.80
CA ARG A 427 6.72 -17.64 20.08
C ARG A 427 5.80 -16.44 20.20
N GLY A 428 4.50 -16.69 20.27
CA GLY A 428 3.44 -15.68 20.28
C GLY A 428 2.68 -15.58 18.95
N SER A 429 3.23 -16.16 17.87
CA SER A 429 2.53 -16.25 16.59
C SER A 429 1.43 -17.31 16.66
N SER A 430 0.32 -17.05 15.99
CA SER A 430 -0.78 -18.01 15.79
C SER A 430 -0.39 -19.20 14.91
N THR A 431 0.71 -19.09 14.15
CA THR A 431 1.23 -20.13 13.24
C THR A 431 2.75 -20.29 13.35
N GLN A 432 3.24 -21.51 13.14
CA GLN A 432 4.67 -21.80 12.96
C GLN A 432 5.08 -21.91 11.48
N ASP A 433 4.10 -22.02 10.56
CA ASP A 433 4.33 -22.11 9.11
C ASP A 433 4.29 -20.71 8.48
N ILE A 434 5.32 -19.90 8.77
CA ILE A 434 5.48 -18.56 8.21
C ILE A 434 6.23 -18.66 6.88
N LYS A 435 5.56 -18.30 5.78
CA LYS A 435 6.16 -18.30 4.43
C LYS A 435 6.86 -16.98 4.11
N TYR A 436 6.24 -15.84 4.45
CA TYR A 436 6.89 -14.53 4.39
C TYR A 436 6.67 -13.79 5.70
N CYS A 437 7.68 -13.04 6.13
CA CYS A 437 7.60 -12.16 7.29
C CYS A 437 8.47 -10.94 7.07
N VAL A 438 7.94 -9.79 7.40
CA VAL A 438 8.71 -8.56 7.59
C VAL A 438 8.35 -8.04 8.98
N ALA A 439 9.26 -8.20 9.94
CA ALA A 439 9.10 -7.63 11.27
C ALA A 439 9.31 -6.12 11.21
N VAL A 440 8.35 -5.39 11.75
CA VAL A 440 8.19 -3.94 11.63
C VAL A 440 7.56 -3.42 12.93
N GLY A 441 6.78 -2.35 12.86
CA GLY A 441 5.96 -1.91 13.97
C GLY A 441 5.91 -0.39 14.11
N PRO A 442 5.10 0.08 15.07
CA PRO A 442 4.29 -0.75 15.97
C PRO A 442 3.00 -1.28 15.30
N ARG A 443 2.28 -2.18 15.97
CA ARG A 443 0.89 -2.52 15.59
C ARG A 443 0.02 -1.27 15.73
N LEU A 444 -0.86 -1.06 14.76
CA LEU A 444 -1.79 0.06 14.72
C LEU A 444 -3.26 -0.36 14.87
N VAL A 445 -3.63 -1.57 14.46
CA VAL A 445 -5.02 -2.04 14.54
C VAL A 445 -5.05 -3.48 15.03
N LYS A 446 -6.01 -3.78 15.91
CA LYS A 446 -6.26 -5.12 16.46
C LYS A 446 -7.75 -5.39 16.58
N GLY A 447 -8.28 -6.35 15.80
CA GLY A 447 -9.70 -6.71 15.81
C GLY A 447 -10.60 -5.56 15.37
N GLY A 448 -10.22 -4.86 14.30
CA GLY A 448 -10.96 -3.74 13.71
C GLY A 448 -10.97 -2.47 14.57
N ARG A 449 -10.17 -2.42 15.64
CA ARG A 449 -10.09 -1.30 16.57
C ARG A 449 -8.71 -0.67 16.54
N ALA A 450 -8.72 0.66 16.69
CA ALA A 450 -7.51 1.43 16.88
C ALA A 450 -6.73 0.86 18.07
N TYR A 451 -5.47 0.58 17.84
CA TYR A 451 -4.53 0.01 18.79
C TYR A 451 -3.27 0.87 18.78
N GLY A 452 -2.62 1.01 19.94
CA GLY A 452 -1.41 1.79 20.05
C GLY A 452 -1.56 3.07 20.87
N ASP A 453 -0.74 3.15 21.90
CA ASP A 453 -0.50 4.25 22.81
C ASP A 453 0.96 4.18 23.29
N SER A 454 1.37 5.06 24.19
CA SER A 454 2.77 5.07 24.66
C SER A 454 3.18 3.75 25.31
N GLY A 455 2.29 3.10 26.05
CA GLY A 455 2.58 1.86 26.77
C GLY A 455 2.71 0.67 25.82
N THR A 456 1.80 0.52 24.87
CA THR A 456 1.82 -0.57 23.89
C THR A 456 2.98 -0.44 22.91
N TYR A 457 3.30 0.77 22.45
CA TYR A 457 4.49 0.97 21.61
C TYR A 457 5.79 0.71 22.37
N ALA A 458 5.88 1.10 23.64
CA ALA A 458 7.01 0.73 24.50
C ALA A 458 7.11 -0.79 24.71
N ALA A 459 5.96 -1.47 24.87
CA ALA A 459 5.90 -2.92 24.99
C ALA A 459 6.29 -3.66 23.70
N GLU A 460 6.31 -2.97 22.55
CA GLU A 460 6.87 -3.48 21.28
C GLU A 460 8.33 -3.02 21.06
N GLY A 461 8.92 -2.32 22.04
CA GLY A 461 10.29 -1.81 21.98
C GLY A 461 10.45 -0.60 21.06
N LEU A 462 9.39 0.18 20.85
CA LEU A 462 9.31 1.29 19.90
C LEU A 462 8.98 2.63 20.60
N ASP A 463 9.47 2.82 21.83
CA ASP A 463 9.39 4.07 22.58
C ASP A 463 10.37 5.17 22.10
N HIS A 464 11.42 4.77 21.38
CA HIS A 464 12.48 5.65 20.87
C HIS A 464 12.20 6.26 19.49
N ILE A 465 11.12 5.85 18.81
CA ILE A 465 10.73 6.43 17.52
C ILE A 465 9.75 7.58 17.71
N ASN A 466 9.67 8.47 16.74
CA ASN A 466 8.68 9.55 16.74
C ASN A 466 7.27 8.97 16.58
N ASN A 467 6.55 8.77 17.69
CA ASN A 467 5.22 8.12 17.68
C ASN A 467 4.06 9.11 17.59
N PHE A 468 4.18 10.26 18.26
CA PHE A 468 3.05 11.14 18.58
C PHE A 468 3.05 12.47 17.84
N SER A 469 4.07 12.74 17.02
CA SER A 469 4.07 13.90 16.11
C SER A 469 3.95 13.46 14.65
N GLY A 470 3.60 14.42 13.79
CA GLY A 470 3.45 14.19 12.35
C GLY A 470 4.78 13.81 11.71
N ASP A 471 4.76 12.73 10.94
CA ASP A 471 5.86 12.30 10.07
C ASP A 471 5.27 11.58 8.86
N VAL A 472 6.07 11.35 7.82
CA VAL A 472 5.66 10.51 6.68
C VAL A 472 5.59 9.06 7.15
N ARG A 473 4.39 8.50 7.17
CA ARG A 473 4.11 7.12 7.57
C ARG A 473 3.84 6.26 6.35
N VAL A 474 4.18 4.99 6.46
CA VAL A 474 3.76 3.93 5.56
C VAL A 474 3.18 2.84 6.43
N CYS A 475 1.94 2.43 6.16
CA CYS A 475 1.25 1.43 6.96
C CYS A 475 0.68 0.36 6.04
N MET A 476 0.66 -0.87 6.54
CA MET A 476 0.09 -2.01 5.87
C MET A 476 -0.95 -2.66 6.77
N GLY A 477 -2.13 -2.98 6.21
CA GLY A 477 -3.24 -3.59 6.93
C GLY A 477 -3.88 -4.71 6.15
N VAL A 478 -4.61 -5.55 6.88
CA VAL A 478 -5.39 -6.68 6.37
C VAL A 478 -6.85 -6.43 6.73
N LYS A 479 -7.72 -6.49 5.73
CA LYS A 479 -9.18 -6.40 5.91
C LYS A 479 -9.79 -7.76 6.28
N PRO A 480 -11.02 -7.79 6.82
CA PRO A 480 -11.70 -9.05 7.15
C PRO A 480 -11.86 -10.03 5.98
N ASP A 481 -11.94 -9.53 4.75
CA ASP A 481 -12.04 -10.31 3.51
C ASP A 481 -10.68 -10.82 2.99
N GLY A 482 -9.57 -10.45 3.63
CA GLY A 482 -8.21 -10.82 3.24
C GLY A 482 -7.51 -9.81 2.33
N ASP A 483 -8.21 -8.78 1.84
CA ASP A 483 -7.61 -7.70 1.06
C ASP A 483 -6.50 -7.02 1.86
N LEU A 484 -5.39 -6.74 1.19
CA LEU A 484 -4.33 -5.89 1.72
C LEU A 484 -4.63 -4.42 1.45
N VAL A 485 -4.20 -3.57 2.38
CA VAL A 485 -4.23 -2.10 2.25
C VAL A 485 -2.84 -1.57 2.57
N ILE A 486 -2.24 -0.83 1.65
CA ILE A 486 -0.95 -0.18 1.86
C ILE A 486 -1.13 1.31 1.60
N VAL A 487 -0.91 2.15 2.62
CA VAL A 487 -1.12 3.60 2.52
C VAL A 487 0.00 4.40 3.13
N THR A 488 0.14 5.63 2.65
CA THR A 488 1.03 6.64 3.18
C THR A 488 0.27 7.93 3.50
N ALA A 489 0.71 8.61 4.55
CA ALA A 489 0.20 9.92 4.95
C ALA A 489 1.25 10.66 5.81
N TYR A 490 1.10 11.97 5.94
CA TYR A 490 1.79 12.73 6.97
C TYR A 490 0.91 12.78 8.23
N ALA A 491 1.28 12.02 9.26
CA ALA A 491 0.46 11.84 10.46
C ALA A 491 1.26 11.28 11.65
N SER A 492 0.70 11.39 12.85
CA SER A 492 1.12 10.61 14.02
C SER A 492 0.63 9.16 13.92
N LEU A 493 1.21 8.25 14.70
CA LEU A 493 0.78 6.85 14.69
C LEU A 493 -0.67 6.65 15.21
N PRO A 494 -1.14 7.36 16.27
CA PRO A 494 -2.55 7.27 16.66
C PRO A 494 -3.53 7.78 15.59
N GLU A 495 -3.15 8.79 14.80
CA GLU A 495 -3.93 9.20 13.64
C GLU A 495 -3.94 8.11 12.57
N MET A 496 -2.77 7.51 12.27
CA MET A 496 -2.69 6.39 11.32
C MET A 496 -3.50 5.19 11.77
N SER A 497 -3.53 4.89 13.06
CA SER A 497 -4.38 3.83 13.62
C SER A 497 -5.86 4.05 13.29
N LYS A 498 -6.37 5.27 13.49
CA LYS A 498 -7.75 5.64 13.12
C LYS A 498 -7.96 5.61 11.60
N VAL A 499 -6.97 6.04 10.82
CA VAL A 499 -6.99 5.94 9.36
C VAL A 499 -7.17 4.48 8.93
N MET A 500 -6.34 3.57 9.43
CA MET A 500 -6.40 2.15 9.03
C MET A 500 -7.73 1.50 9.40
N VAL A 501 -8.32 1.85 10.55
CA VAL A 501 -9.70 1.45 10.91
C VAL A 501 -10.72 2.02 9.93
N GLY A 502 -10.64 3.31 9.59
CA GLY A 502 -11.52 3.94 8.60
C GLY A 502 -11.34 3.42 7.17
N LEU A 503 -10.20 2.78 6.88
CA LEU A 503 -9.98 2.01 5.64
C LEU A 503 -10.54 0.58 5.71
N GLY A 504 -11.12 0.17 6.84
CA GLY A 504 -11.76 -1.13 7.05
C GLY A 504 -10.79 -2.25 7.46
N CYS A 505 -9.57 -1.93 7.91
CA CYS A 505 -8.61 -2.95 8.31
C CYS A 505 -9.02 -3.60 9.64
N ASP A 506 -8.92 -4.92 9.72
CA ASP A 506 -9.07 -5.67 10.98
C ASP A 506 -7.76 -5.70 11.78
N SER A 507 -6.63 -5.73 11.07
CA SER A 507 -5.30 -5.61 11.65
C SER A 507 -4.42 -4.72 10.78
N ALA A 508 -3.47 -4.00 11.40
CA ALA A 508 -2.55 -3.14 10.68
C ALA A 508 -1.27 -2.89 11.47
N VAL A 509 -0.21 -2.58 10.76
CA VAL A 509 1.12 -2.33 11.29
C VAL A 509 1.77 -1.15 10.58
N ASN A 510 2.56 -0.39 11.31
CA ASN A 510 3.42 0.64 10.74
C ASN A 510 4.71 0.02 10.17
N LEU A 511 5.16 0.53 9.03
CA LEU A 511 6.43 0.18 8.37
C LEU A 511 7.47 1.28 8.63
N ASP A 512 8.69 1.12 8.13
CA ASP A 512 9.69 2.19 8.22
C ASP A 512 9.19 3.48 7.52
N GLY A 513 9.40 4.62 8.18
CA GLY A 513 8.80 5.91 7.81
C GLY A 513 9.82 6.95 7.36
N GLY A 514 9.45 8.22 7.49
CA GLY A 514 10.34 9.36 7.26
C GLY A 514 11.03 9.30 5.88
N GLY A 515 12.37 9.42 5.87
CA GLY A 515 13.16 9.37 4.64
C GLY A 515 13.21 8.00 3.94
N SER A 516 12.81 6.92 4.61
CA SER A 516 12.74 5.57 4.05
C SER A 516 11.37 5.22 3.46
N ALA A 517 10.34 6.01 3.78
CA ALA A 517 8.98 5.81 3.28
C ALA A 517 8.98 5.71 1.76
N ASN A 518 8.49 4.58 1.23
CA ASN A 518 8.35 4.37 -0.20
C ASN A 518 7.16 3.48 -0.51
N LEU A 519 6.32 3.91 -1.46
CA LEU A 519 5.22 3.13 -1.98
C LEU A 519 5.15 3.36 -3.49
N TYR A 520 5.23 2.28 -4.25
CA TYR A 520 5.09 2.25 -5.69
C TYR A 520 3.93 1.33 -6.08
N ALA A 521 3.10 1.75 -7.03
CA ALA A 521 2.10 0.90 -7.64
C ALA A 521 1.76 1.35 -9.07
N GLY A 522 1.67 0.41 -10.01
CA GLY A 522 1.20 0.65 -11.38
C GLY A 522 1.93 1.79 -12.10
N GLY A 523 3.26 1.82 -12.02
CA GLY A 523 4.07 2.85 -12.68
C GLY A 523 4.29 4.14 -11.89
N LEU A 524 3.67 4.30 -10.71
CA LEU A 524 3.68 5.55 -9.95
C LEU A 524 4.23 5.39 -8.54
N TYR A 525 5.00 6.39 -8.10
CA TYR A 525 5.41 6.54 -6.70
C TYR A 525 4.35 7.36 -5.95
N PHE A 526 3.72 6.75 -4.97
CA PHE A 526 2.78 7.37 -4.06
C PHE A 526 3.51 8.12 -2.94
N THR A 527 4.70 7.66 -2.56
CA THR A 527 5.63 8.35 -1.64
C THR A 527 7.06 7.88 -1.91
N GLY A 528 8.03 8.68 -1.47
CA GLY A 528 9.46 8.37 -1.52
C GLY A 528 10.11 8.53 -2.90
N PRO A 529 11.42 8.88 -2.96
CA PRO A 529 12.12 8.98 -4.23
C PRO A 529 12.59 7.61 -4.73
N ARG A 530 12.60 7.45 -6.05
CA ARG A 530 13.10 6.26 -6.77
C ARG A 530 14.54 5.87 -6.38
N GLU A 531 15.37 6.86 -6.08
CA GLU A 531 16.81 6.67 -5.83
C GLU A 531 17.17 6.43 -4.35
N ARG A 532 16.18 6.40 -3.44
CA ARG A 532 16.44 6.06 -2.03
C ARG A 532 17.06 4.66 -1.97
N LEU A 533 18.20 4.53 -1.29
CA LEU A 533 18.77 3.23 -0.98
C LEU A 533 18.00 2.63 0.19
N LEU A 534 17.47 1.42 -0.01
CA LEU A 534 16.85 0.62 1.02
C LEU A 534 17.52 -0.75 1.07
N ASN A 535 17.40 -1.42 2.22
CA ASN A 535 17.81 -2.80 2.35
C ASN A 535 16.74 -3.79 1.91
N ASN A 536 15.46 -3.52 2.16
CA ASN A 536 14.43 -4.49 1.87
C ASN A 536 13.12 -3.82 1.46
N VAL A 537 12.44 -4.47 0.51
CA VAL A 537 11.17 -4.04 -0.05
C VAL A 537 10.28 -5.27 -0.14
N LEU A 538 9.04 -5.15 0.33
CA LEU A 538 7.99 -6.13 0.07
C LEU A 538 7.35 -5.81 -1.28
N THR A 539 7.30 -6.80 -2.15
CA THR A 539 6.87 -6.66 -3.55
C THR A 539 5.75 -7.63 -3.87
N PHE A 540 4.90 -7.23 -4.81
CA PHE A 540 3.79 -8.01 -5.37
C PHE A 540 3.85 -7.90 -6.88
N ARG A 541 3.94 -9.04 -7.57
CA ARG A 541 4.07 -9.15 -9.03
C ARG A 541 2.89 -9.89 -9.65
#